data_AF-A0A094PM12-F1
#
_entry.id   AF-A0A094PM12-F1
#
_cell.length_a   1.000
_cell.length_b   1.000
_cell.length_c   1.000
_cell.angle_alpha   90.00
_cell.angle_beta   90.00
_cell.angle_gamma   90.00
#
_symmetry.space_group_name_H-M   'P 1'
#
loop_
_entity.id
_entity.type
_entity.pdbx_description
1 polymer ?
#
loop_
_entity_poly.entity_id
_entity_poly.type
_entity_poly.pdbx_seq_one_letter_code
_entity_poly.pdbx_strand_id
1 'polypeptide(L)' 'MKPKVILQVSVLVSAAASLALSISLYFAGNEQTDKLNGIYVGVWVPSILALGAFILAGKKES' A
#
# COMPACT_ATOMS: atom_id res chain seq x y z
N MET A 1 -5.34 19.92 12.59
CA MET A 1 -5.40 18.44 12.75
C MET A 1 -4.07 17.97 13.34
N LYS A 2 -4.07 16.97 14.23
CA LYS A 2 -2.81 16.47 14.84
C LYS A 2 -1.93 15.86 13.73
N PRO A 3 -0.63 16.18 13.61
CA PRO A 3 0.23 15.75 12.49
C PRO A 3 0.31 14.23 12.33
N LYS A 4 0.14 13.48 13.43
CA LYS A 4 0.05 12.02 13.44
C LYS A 4 -1.11 11.47 12.61
N VAL A 5 -2.27 12.15 12.64
CA VAL A 5 -3.48 11.72 11.90
C VAL A 5 -3.29 11.89 10.41
N ILE A 6 -2.59 12.95 9.99
CA ILE A 6 -2.32 13.24 8.56
C ILE A 6 -1.47 12.12 7.96
N LEU A 7 -0.37 11.74 8.62
CA LEU A 7 0.49 10.63 8.19
C LEU A 7 -0.27 9.29 8.10
N GLN A 8 -1.07 8.98 9.13
CA GLN A 8 -1.85 7.75 9.17
C GLN A 8 -2.88 7.68 8.03
N VAL A 9 -3.59 8.79 7.78
CA VAL A 9 -4.57 8.88 6.69
C VAL A 9 -3.87 8.78 5.33
N SER A 10 -2.74 9.47 5.12
CA SER A 10 -1.99 9.38 3.86
C SER A 10 -1.49 7.96 3.57
N VAL A 11 -1.01 7.24 4.58
CA VAL A 11 -0.58 5.83 4.44
C VAL A 11 -1.78 4.94 4.09
N LEU A 12 -2.92 5.15 4.75
CA LEU A 12 -4.13 4.36 4.51
C LEU A 12 -4.69 4.60 3.10
N VAL A 13 -4.71 5.86 2.65
CA VAL A 13 -5.16 6.24 1.30
C VAL A 13 -4.22 5.67 0.24
N SER A 14 -2.90 5.74 0.44
CA SER A 14 -1.94 5.13 -0.49
C SER A 14 -2.08 3.61 -0.57
N ALA A 15 -2.33 2.93 0.57
CA ALA A 15 -2.59 1.50 0.58
C ALA A 15 -3.89 1.14 -0.15
N ALA A 16 -4.97 1.90 0.09
CA ALA A 16 -6.26 1.70 -0.57
C ALA A 16 -6.18 1.97 -2.09
N ALA A 17 -5.47 3.02 -2.51
CA ALA A 17 -5.23 3.32 -3.92
C ALA A 17 -4.43 2.21 -4.60
N SER A 18 -3.41 1.67 -3.93
CA SER A 18 -2.64 0.54 -4.46
C SER A 18 -3.46 -0.74 -4.58
N LEU A 19 -4.36 -1.00 -3.62
CA LEU A 19 -5.27 -2.13 -3.68
C LEU A 19 -6.25 -2.00 -4.86
N ALA A 20 -6.83 -0.81 -5.04
CA ALA A 20 -7.72 -0.53 -6.16
C ALA A 20 -7.00 -0.71 -7.51
N LEU A 21 -5.77 -0.20 -7.63
CA LEU A 21 -4.95 -0.35 -8.83
C LEU A 21 -4.60 -1.82 -9.10
N SER A 22 -4.24 -2.58 -8.06
CA SER A 22 -3.97 -4.02 -8.13
C SER A 22 -5.18 -4.80 -8.66
N ILE A 23 -6.38 -4.54 -8.14
CA ILE A 23 -7.62 -5.16 -8.58
C ILE A 23 -7.93 -4.76 -10.02
N SER A 24 -7.83 -3.47 -10.38
CA SER A 24 -8.05 -3.01 -11.74
C SER A 24 -7.09 -3.69 -12.74
N LEU A 25 -5.81 -3.82 -12.40
CA LEU A 25 -4.83 -4.47 -13.28
C LEU A 25 -5.08 -5.98 -13.41
N TYR A 26 -5.47 -6.63 -12.30
CA TYR A 26 -5.79 -8.07 -12.28
C TYR A 26 -7.01 -8.42 -13.13
N PHE A 27 -8.02 -7.55 -13.15
CA PHE A 27 -9.25 -7.76 -13.92
C PHE A 27 -9.23 -7.15 -15.33
N ALA A 28 -8.31 -6.24 -15.64
CA ALA A 28 -8.19 -5.63 -16.97
C ALA A 28 -7.42 -6.50 -17.99
N GLY A 29 -6.50 -7.34 -17.54
CA GLY A 29 -5.69 -8.18 -18.42
C GLY A 29 -6.23 -9.60 -18.57
N ASN A 30 -6.41 -10.03 -19.83
CA ASN A 30 -6.79 -11.41 -20.16
C ASN A 30 -5.59 -12.38 -20.15
N GLU A 31 -4.36 -11.86 -20.14
CA GLU A 31 -3.13 -12.64 -20.10
C GLU A 31 -2.68 -12.94 -18.66
N GLN A 32 -2.09 -14.12 -18.47
CA GLN A 32 -1.58 -14.59 -17.16
C GLN A 32 -0.52 -13.64 -16.58
N THR A 33 0.20 -12.92 -17.45
CA THR A 33 1.21 -11.91 -17.08
C THR A 33 0.60 -10.70 -16.37
N ASP A 34 -0.58 -10.21 -16.80
CA ASP A 34 -1.26 -9.08 -16.16
C ASP A 34 -1.79 -9.43 -14.77
N LYS A 35 -2.26 -10.68 -14.59
CA LYS A 35 -2.68 -11.19 -13.27
C LYS A 35 -1.53 -11.22 -12.28
N LEU A 36 -0.34 -11.63 -12.71
CA LEU A 36 0.86 -11.63 -11.88
C LEU A 36 1.29 -10.21 -11.52
N ASN A 37 1.22 -9.26 -12.47
CA ASN A 37 1.50 -7.86 -12.22
C ASN A 37 0.52 -7.24 -11.22
N GLY A 38 -0.77 -7.57 -11.32
CA GLY A 38 -1.79 -7.15 -10.35
C GLY A 38 -1.47 -7.63 -8.93
N ILE A 39 -1.14 -8.92 -8.76
CA ILE A 39 -0.75 -9.49 -7.46
C ILE A 39 0.54 -8.84 -6.94
N TYR A 40 1.53 -8.61 -7.80
CA TYR A 40 2.80 -7.99 -7.42
C TYR A 40 2.56 -6.58 -6.85
N VAL A 41 1.78 -5.76 -7.55
CA VAL A 41 1.41 -4.40 -7.11
C VAL A 41 0.59 -4.44 -5.81
N GLY A 42 -0.31 -5.41 -5.67
CA GLY A 42 -1.15 -5.59 -4.50
C GLY A 42 -0.41 -5.98 -3.22
N VAL A 43 0.74 -6.65 -3.34
CA VAL A 43 1.51 -7.14 -2.18
C VAL A 43 2.64 -6.17 -1.81
N TRP A 44 3.40 -5.65 -2.78
CA TRP A 44 4.62 -4.92 -2.46
C TRP A 44 4.38 -3.50 -1.90
N VAL A 45 3.41 -2.74 -2.42
CA VAL A 45 3.11 -1.38 -1.95
C VAL A 45 2.63 -1.37 -0.49
N PRO A 46 1.62 -2.17 -0.09
CA PRO A 46 1.22 -2.22 1.32
C PRO A 46 2.34 -2.76 2.22
N SER A 47 3.24 -3.62 1.73
CA SER A 47 4.40 -4.08 2.49
C SER A 47 5.40 -2.95 2.80
N ILE A 48 5.68 -2.07 1.83
CA ILE A 48 6.55 -0.89 2.03
C ILE A 48 5.90 0.12 3.00
N LEU A 49 4.59 0.35 2.86
CA LEU A 49 3.83 1.22 3.75
C LEU A 49 3.77 0.67 5.18
N ALA A 50 3.58 -0.65 5.35
CA ALA A 50 3.62 -1.32 6.64
C ALA A 50 5.01 -1.23 7.28
N LEU A 51 6.08 -1.40 6.51
CA LEU A 51 7.46 -1.22 6.99
C LEU A 51 7.72 0.22 7.44
N GLY A 52 7.29 1.21 6.65
CA GLY A 52 7.40 2.63 7.03
C GLY A 52 6.66 2.94 8.33
N ALA A 53 5.45 2.40 8.49
CA ALA A 53 4.68 2.53 9.72
C ALA A 53 5.36 1.84 10.92
N PHE A 54 5.95 0.66 10.71
CA PHE A 54 6.68 -0.09 11.73
C PHE A 54 7.92 0.67 12.22
N ILE A 55 8.74 1.19 11.31
CA ILE A 55 9.92 2.02 11.66
C ILE A 55 9.49 3.27 12.44
N LEU A 56 8.40 3.92 12.01
CA LEU A 56 7.89 5.12 12.68
C LEU A 56 7.31 4.82 14.07
N ALA A 57 6.71 3.65 14.26
CA ALA A 57 6.23 3.16 15.55
C ALA A 57 7.39 2.90 16.52
N GLY A 58 8.49 2.30 16.05
CA GLY A 58 9.69 2.05 16.85
C GLY A 58 10.46 3.32 17.24
N LYS A 59 10.26 4.44 16.55
CA LYS A 59 10.96 5.71 16.84
C LYS A 59 10.32 6.54 17.96
N LYS A 60 9.24 6.08 18.59
CA LYS A 60 8.52 6.81 19.65
C LYS A 60 9.09 6.58 21.06
N GLU A 61 10.21 5.85 21.18
CA GLU A 61 10.79 5.45 22.47
C GLU A 61 12.24 5.95 22.66
N SER A 62 12.54 7.21 22.31
CA SER A 62 13.76 7.87 22.77
C SER A 62 13.51 9.30 23.24
#